data_AF-A0A6P4YDY7-F1
#
_entry.id   AF-A0A6P4YDY7-F1
#
_cell.length_a   1.000
_cell.length_b   1.000
_cell.length_c   1.000
_cell.angle_alpha   90.00
_cell.angle_beta   90.00
_cell.angle_gamma   90.00
#
_symmetry.space_group_name_H-M   'P 1'
#
loop_
_entity.id
_entity.type
_entity.pdbx_description
1 polymer ?
#
loop_
_entity_poly.entity_id
_entity_poly.type
_entity_poly.pdbx_seq_one_letter_code
_entity_poly.pdbx_strand_id
1 'polypeptide(L)'
;MGKRNRTSGSSASAEESSPTQRNPPPTKTPKMASTEKTATVSLSSLSPELQNLASVILEQTKKQQEAVGDRLSSQIQCLDVKVDGLSSEVNVLRERVRELEKTAEFYSGELDTLRDALREEQRERVRAVLLTERYSMKPDVIVRGLPFNKEEDSARVLSRFLAEELHLPAADAMPTAAVHRLSRPTTSRPNPPCSLRFVNFQDRDKVLSAGRRLRGNSRGLAVYEHLPHPYRRRDRSL
;
A
#
# COMPACT_ATOMS: atom_id res chain seq x y z
N MET A 1 -20.87 -33.64 -3.69
CA MET A 1 -22.02 -33.35 -2.78
C MET A 1 -21.65 -32.17 -1.88
N GLY A 2 -22.62 -31.42 -1.34
CA GLY A 2 -22.42 -30.24 -0.46
C GLY A 2 -22.15 -28.92 -1.22
N LYS A 3 -23.16 -28.17 -1.68
CA LYS A 3 -23.86 -27.04 -0.97
C LYS A 3 -22.89 -25.88 -0.62
N ARG A 4 -22.78 -24.79 -1.41
CA ARG A 4 -23.67 -23.59 -1.61
C ARG A 4 -23.86 -22.75 -0.32
N ASN A 5 -23.96 -21.41 -0.30
CA ASN A 5 -23.99 -20.33 -1.33
C ASN A 5 -22.72 -19.42 -1.22
N ARG A 6 -22.38 -18.42 -2.06
CA ARG A 6 -22.93 -17.81 -3.30
C ARG A 6 -23.98 -16.66 -3.24
N THR A 7 -23.60 -15.48 -2.74
CA THR A 7 -24.13 -14.14 -3.11
C THR A 7 -22.95 -13.14 -3.10
N SER A 8 -22.56 -12.37 -4.13
CA SER A 8 -23.26 -11.34 -4.97
C SER A 8 -23.84 -10.17 -4.15
N GLY A 9 -23.54 -8.89 -4.41
CA GLY A 9 -22.58 -8.29 -5.35
C GLY A 9 -22.86 -6.80 -5.60
N SER A 10 -21.82 -6.04 -5.99
CA SER A 10 -21.80 -4.73 -6.69
C SER A 10 -22.51 -3.47 -6.15
N SER A 11 -21.85 -2.32 -6.44
CA SER A 11 -22.39 -0.97 -6.71
C SER A 11 -23.11 -0.19 -5.58
N ALA A 12 -23.05 1.14 -5.50
CA ALA A 12 -22.18 2.14 -6.16
C ALA A 12 -22.21 3.46 -5.33
N SER A 13 -21.34 4.42 -5.69
CA SER A 13 -21.22 5.76 -5.11
C SER A 13 -22.49 6.62 -5.24
N ALA A 14 -22.76 7.50 -4.27
CA ALA A 14 -23.12 8.91 -4.51
C ALA A 14 -23.34 9.71 -3.19
N GLU A 15 -22.78 10.92 -3.19
CA GLU A 15 -23.35 12.20 -2.70
C GLU A 15 -23.63 12.47 -1.21
N GLU A 16 -23.21 13.68 -0.82
CA GLU A 16 -23.58 14.39 0.40
C GLU A 16 -25.09 14.68 0.43
N SER A 17 -25.71 14.60 1.61
CA SER A 17 -26.74 15.57 1.98
C SER A 17 -26.97 15.59 3.49
N SER A 18 -27.06 16.80 4.04
CA SER A 18 -27.24 17.06 5.46
C SER A 18 -28.53 16.43 6.01
N PRO A 19 -28.54 15.91 7.26
CA PRO A 19 -29.77 15.57 7.94
C PRO A 19 -30.53 16.87 8.26
N THR A 20 -31.42 17.26 7.35
CA THR A 20 -32.39 18.35 7.58
C THR A 20 -33.18 18.01 8.84
N GLN A 21 -33.06 18.83 9.89
CA GLN A 21 -33.91 18.73 11.07
C GLN A 21 -35.36 19.04 10.66
N ARG A 22 -36.12 18.00 10.29
CA ARG A 22 -37.58 18.07 10.38
C ARG A 22 -37.93 18.06 11.87
N ASN A 23 -38.27 19.25 12.38
CA ASN A 23 -38.99 19.36 13.64
C ASN A 23 -40.19 18.39 13.60
N PRO A 24 -40.38 17.52 14.60
CA PRO A 24 -41.62 16.75 14.68
C PRO A 24 -42.80 17.72 14.77
N PRO A 25 -43.95 17.40 14.15
CA PRO A 25 -45.14 18.24 14.26
C PRO A 25 -45.51 18.39 15.75
N PRO A 26 -46.06 19.53 16.18
CA PRO A 26 -46.41 19.74 17.57
C PRO A 26 -47.41 18.66 18.01
N THR A 27 -46.92 17.72 18.83
CA THR A 27 -47.73 16.64 19.38
C THR A 27 -48.84 17.30 20.19
N LYS A 28 -50.07 17.24 19.70
CA LYS A 28 -51.24 17.76 20.39
C LYS A 28 -51.38 16.97 21.70
N THR A 29 -50.86 17.53 22.79
CA THR A 29 -51.15 17.02 24.12
C THR A 29 -52.66 17.06 24.32
N PRO A 30 -53.26 16.00 24.90
CA PRO A 30 -54.68 16.04 25.20
C PRO A 30 -54.90 17.21 26.15
N LYS A 31 -55.73 18.17 25.74
CA LYS A 31 -56.18 19.27 26.59
C LYS A 31 -57.09 18.67 27.65
N MET A 32 -56.49 18.08 28.68
CA MET A 32 -57.13 17.65 29.91
C MET A 32 -57.74 18.89 30.54
N ALA A 33 -58.97 19.20 30.15
CA ALA A 33 -59.86 20.06 30.90
C ALA A 33 -60.31 19.28 32.14
N SER A 34 -59.35 18.96 33.01
CA SER A 34 -59.62 18.66 34.41
C SER A 34 -60.30 19.89 34.98
N THR A 35 -61.63 19.86 34.92
CA THR A 35 -62.50 20.84 35.57
C THR A 35 -62.42 20.52 37.05
N GLU A 36 -61.28 20.85 37.66
CA GLU A 36 -61.21 20.99 39.11
C GLU A 36 -62.19 22.09 39.46
N LYS A 37 -63.37 21.67 39.91
CA LYS A 37 -64.21 22.47 40.77
C LYS A 37 -63.44 22.65 42.08
N THR A 38 -62.45 23.54 42.06
CA THR A 38 -61.96 24.19 43.26
C THR A 38 -63.14 24.93 43.84
N ALA A 39 -63.89 24.24 44.70
CA ALA A 39 -64.84 24.88 45.58
C ALA A 39 -64.01 25.88 46.39
N THR A 40 -64.12 27.15 46.05
CA THR A 40 -63.52 28.25 46.80
C THR A 40 -64.26 28.37 48.11
N VAL A 41 -63.95 27.45 49.04
CA VAL A 41 -64.42 27.49 50.42
C VAL A 41 -63.86 28.78 51.01
N SER A 42 -64.69 29.82 51.09
CA SER A 42 -64.33 31.05 51.77
C SER A 42 -64.00 30.69 53.22
N LEU A 43 -62.74 30.86 53.60
CA LEU A 43 -62.23 30.50 54.93
C LEU A 43 -63.13 31.04 56.05
N SER A 44 -63.71 32.22 55.86
CA SER A 44 -64.68 32.87 56.76
C SER A 44 -65.91 32.04 57.17
N SER A 45 -66.22 30.91 56.51
CA SER A 45 -67.34 30.03 56.87
C SER A 45 -66.99 28.89 57.86
N LEU A 46 -65.73 28.74 58.26
CA LEU A 46 -65.26 27.68 59.17
C LEU A 46 -65.19 28.17 60.63
N SER A 47 -65.07 27.26 61.61
CA SER A 47 -64.75 27.65 62.99
C SER A 47 -63.39 28.37 63.05
N PRO A 48 -63.16 29.32 63.98
CA PRO A 48 -61.93 30.12 64.00
C PRO A 48 -60.65 29.27 64.12
N GLU A 49 -60.74 28.11 64.79
CA GLU A 49 -59.65 27.14 64.90
C GLU A 49 -59.31 26.48 63.56
N LEU A 50 -60.34 26.09 62.78
CA LEU A 50 -60.18 25.55 61.43
C LEU A 50 -59.65 26.60 60.44
N GLN A 51 -60.04 27.87 60.60
CA GLN A 51 -59.50 28.98 59.80
C GLN A 51 -58.01 29.17 60.03
N ASN A 52 -57.57 29.21 61.29
CA ASN A 52 -56.15 29.31 61.65
C ASN A 52 -55.34 28.10 61.18
N LEU A 53 -55.88 26.87 61.29
CA LEU A 53 -55.19 25.68 60.80
C LEU A 53 -55.01 25.74 59.27
N ALA A 54 -56.06 26.14 58.54
CA ALA A 54 -56.00 26.24 57.08
C ALA A 54 -55.06 27.36 56.59
N SER A 55 -54.99 28.51 57.27
CA SER A 55 -54.04 29.56 56.93
C SER A 55 -52.58 29.14 57.20
N VAL A 56 -52.31 28.46 58.32
CA VAL A 56 -50.98 27.89 58.62
C VAL A 56 -50.56 26.85 57.59
N ILE A 57 -51.47 25.95 57.18
CA ILE A 57 -51.19 24.96 56.12
C ILE A 57 -50.90 25.66 54.77
N LEU A 58 -51.69 26.66 54.39
CA LEU A 58 -51.45 27.43 53.15
C LEU A 58 -50.12 28.17 53.18
N GLU A 59 -49.76 28.80 54.29
CA GLU A 59 -48.48 29.50 54.43
C GLU A 59 -47.30 28.53 54.41
N GLN A 60 -47.43 27.36 55.05
CA GLN A 60 -46.37 26.36 55.11
C GLN A 60 -46.18 25.62 53.77
N THR A 61 -47.27 25.29 53.07
CA THR A 61 -47.20 24.74 51.70
C THR A 61 -46.59 25.74 50.73
N LYS A 62 -46.97 27.03 50.80
CA LYS A 62 -46.33 28.09 50.00
C LYS A 62 -44.82 28.18 50.26
N LYS A 63 -44.39 28.23 51.52
CA LYS A 63 -42.96 28.23 51.91
C LYS A 63 -42.20 27.00 51.40
N GLN A 64 -42.83 25.81 51.45
CA GLN A 64 -42.25 24.59 50.89
C GLN A 64 -42.13 24.66 49.36
N GLN A 65 -43.13 25.21 48.68
CA GLN A 65 -43.17 25.34 47.23
C GLN A 65 -42.14 26.36 46.72
N GLU A 66 -41.96 27.48 47.43
CA GLU A 66 -40.89 28.46 47.19
C GLU A 66 -39.50 27.82 47.37
N ALA A 67 -39.26 27.14 48.50
CA ALA A 67 -37.98 26.47 48.77
C ALA A 67 -37.64 25.34 47.76
N VAL A 68 -38.64 24.62 47.26
CA VAL A 68 -38.47 23.65 46.17
C VAL A 68 -38.19 24.35 44.85
N GLY A 69 -38.85 25.47 44.56
CA GLY A 69 -38.60 26.31 43.39
C GLY A 69 -37.16 26.82 43.32
N ASP A 70 -36.66 27.40 44.41
CA ASP A 70 -35.28 27.90 44.51
C ASP A 70 -34.24 26.77 44.35
N ARG A 71 -34.52 25.60 44.93
CA ARG A 71 -33.66 24.42 44.80
C ARG A 71 -33.62 23.87 43.37
N LEU A 72 -34.76 23.83 42.68
CA LEU A 72 -34.81 23.41 41.27
C LEU A 72 -34.14 24.45 40.36
N SER A 73 -34.38 25.73 40.60
CA SER A 73 -33.77 26.85 39.85
C SER A 73 -32.24 26.81 39.92
N SER A 74 -31.68 26.67 41.13
CA SER A 74 -30.22 26.54 41.32
C SER A 74 -29.64 25.24 40.73
N GLN A 75 -30.39 24.13 40.72
CA GLN A 75 -29.98 22.90 40.03
C GLN A 75 -29.97 23.05 38.50
N ILE A 76 -30.99 23.70 37.92
CA ILE A 76 -31.05 24.00 36.48
C ILE A 76 -29.88 24.89 36.09
N GLN A 77 -29.64 25.99 36.82
CA GLN A 77 -28.53 26.91 36.56
C GLN A 77 -27.15 26.22 36.67
N CYS A 78 -26.99 25.26 37.60
CA CYS A 78 -25.78 24.44 37.69
C CYS A 78 -25.62 23.45 36.52
N LEU A 79 -26.72 22.94 35.96
CA LEU A 79 -26.72 22.10 34.78
C LEU A 79 -26.39 22.91 33.51
N ASP A 80 -26.97 24.09 33.35
CA ASP A 80 -26.69 24.97 32.19
C ASP A 80 -25.20 25.31 32.09
N VAL A 81 -24.57 25.73 33.19
CA VAL A 81 -23.11 26.00 33.24
C VAL A 81 -22.28 24.76 32.86
N LYS A 82 -22.72 23.55 33.22
CA LYS A 82 -22.04 22.30 32.83
C LYS A 82 -22.26 21.97 31.35
N VAL A 83 -23.45 22.23 30.81
CA VAL A 83 -23.77 22.03 29.39
C VAL A 83 -22.94 22.98 28.54
N ASP A 84 -22.84 24.26 28.92
CA ASP A 84 -21.99 25.24 28.23
C ASP A 84 -20.51 24.87 28.30
N GLY A 85 -20.03 24.42 29.47
CA GLY A 85 -18.68 23.91 29.65
C GLY A 85 -18.37 22.74 28.72
N LEU A 86 -19.18 21.68 28.75
CA LEU A 86 -19.03 20.51 27.88
C LEU A 86 -19.16 20.87 26.39
N SER A 87 -20.05 21.80 26.03
CA SER A 87 -20.20 22.30 24.66
C SER A 87 -18.90 22.97 24.18
N SER A 88 -18.27 23.78 25.03
CA SER A 88 -16.98 24.42 24.72
C SER A 88 -15.84 23.40 24.55
N GLU A 89 -15.76 22.40 25.43
CA GLU A 89 -14.76 21.32 25.35
C GLU A 89 -14.93 20.47 24.08
N VAL A 90 -16.17 20.12 23.73
CA VAL A 90 -16.49 19.39 22.48
C VAL A 90 -16.06 20.18 21.25
N ASN A 91 -16.24 21.50 21.24
CA ASN A 91 -15.80 22.33 20.11
C ASN A 91 -14.26 22.41 20.02
N VAL A 92 -13.55 22.58 21.14
CA VAL A 92 -12.08 22.53 21.17
C VAL A 92 -11.55 21.16 20.68
N LEU A 93 -12.17 20.06 21.11
CA LEU A 93 -11.80 18.71 20.65
C LEU A 93 -12.04 18.54 19.14
N ARG A 94 -13.14 19.06 18.60
CA ARG A 94 -13.44 19.01 17.16
C ARG A 94 -12.39 19.74 16.32
N GLU A 95 -11.94 20.92 16.73
CA GLU A 95 -10.88 21.62 15.98
C GLU A 95 -9.55 20.85 16.03
N ARG A 96 -9.17 20.31 17.20
CA ARG A 96 -7.95 19.47 17.32
C ARG A 96 -8.02 18.20 16.48
N VAL A 97 -9.21 17.58 16.34
CA VAL A 97 -9.41 16.45 15.42
C VAL A 97 -9.19 16.89 13.97
N ARG A 98 -9.75 18.02 13.53
CA ARG A 98 -9.53 18.54 12.17
C ARG A 98 -8.07 18.90 11.88
N GLU A 99 -7.32 19.37 12.87
CA GLU A 99 -5.88 19.61 12.74
C GLU A 99 -5.09 18.30 12.59
N LEU A 100 -5.47 17.28 13.35
CA LEU A 100 -4.89 15.93 13.22
C LEU A 100 -5.24 15.27 11.88
N GLU A 101 -6.46 15.46 11.37
CA GLU A 101 -6.88 14.99 10.05
C GLU A 101 -6.03 15.64 8.94
N LYS A 102 -5.91 16.97 8.93
CA LYS A 102 -5.06 17.71 7.96
C LYS A 102 -3.59 17.29 8.00
N THR A 103 -3.04 17.09 9.19
CA THR A 103 -1.62 16.66 9.32
C THR A 103 -1.43 15.20 8.90
N ALA A 104 -2.39 14.32 9.17
CA ALA A 104 -2.38 12.94 8.68
C ALA A 104 -2.49 12.87 7.15
N GLU A 105 -3.37 13.67 6.53
CA GLU A 105 -3.49 13.81 5.08
C GLU A 105 -2.17 14.29 4.45
N PHE A 106 -1.58 15.36 5.01
CA PHE A 106 -0.29 15.90 4.56
C PHE A 106 0.82 14.82 4.58
N TYR A 107 1.03 14.14 5.71
CA TYR A 107 2.05 13.11 5.82
C TYR A 107 1.75 11.87 4.95
N SER A 108 0.48 11.56 4.68
CA SER A 108 0.13 10.49 3.74
C SER A 108 0.58 10.81 2.31
N GLY A 109 0.44 12.06 1.88
CA GLY A 109 0.93 12.54 0.59
C GLY A 109 2.46 12.57 0.49
N GLU A 110 3.15 13.00 1.56
CA GLU A 110 4.62 12.92 1.62
C GLU A 110 5.12 11.46 1.56
N LEU A 111 4.44 10.53 2.24
CA LEU A 111 4.79 9.11 2.20
C LEU A 111 4.59 8.48 0.81
N ASP A 112 3.55 8.86 0.08
CA ASP A 112 3.33 8.35 -1.28
C ASP A 112 4.33 8.94 -2.29
N THR A 113 4.60 10.25 -2.24
CA THR A 113 5.63 10.86 -3.09
C THR A 113 7.03 10.29 -2.82
N LEU A 114 7.41 10.09 -1.56
CA LEU A 114 8.68 9.46 -1.19
C LEU A 114 8.75 7.99 -1.63
N ARG A 115 7.64 7.26 -1.54
CA ARG A 115 7.53 5.86 -2.00
C ARG A 115 7.71 5.75 -3.52
N ASP A 116 7.17 6.69 -4.30
CA ASP A 116 7.34 6.71 -5.75
C ASP A 116 8.73 7.18 -6.18
N ALA A 117 9.33 8.16 -5.49
CA ALA A 117 10.73 8.53 -5.68
C ALA A 117 11.68 7.34 -5.45
N LEU A 118 11.48 6.60 -4.34
CA LEU A 118 12.25 5.38 -4.04
C LEU A 118 12.08 4.29 -5.11
N ARG A 119 10.86 4.12 -5.65
CA ARG A 119 10.60 3.17 -6.74
C ARG A 119 11.33 3.55 -8.03
N GLU A 120 11.38 4.82 -8.40
CA GLU A 120 12.12 5.24 -9.60
C GLU A 120 13.63 5.15 -9.37
N GLU A 121 14.15 5.56 -8.22
CA GLU A 121 15.56 5.41 -7.88
C GLU A 121 16.01 3.93 -7.93
N GLN A 122 15.18 3.00 -7.43
CA GLN A 122 15.43 1.56 -7.57
C GLN A 122 15.46 1.10 -9.04
N ARG A 123 14.56 1.60 -9.89
CA ARG A 123 14.56 1.29 -11.33
C ARG A 123 15.82 1.84 -12.01
N GLU A 124 16.23 3.05 -11.69
CA GLU A 124 17.45 3.68 -12.22
C GLU A 124 18.71 2.95 -11.77
N ARG A 125 18.84 2.60 -10.49
CA ARG A 125 19.94 1.78 -9.97
C ARG A 125 20.02 0.43 -10.70
N VAL A 126 18.89 -0.25 -10.92
CA VAL A 126 18.85 -1.50 -11.69
C VAL A 126 19.24 -1.28 -13.15
N ARG A 127 18.77 -0.22 -13.81
CA ARG A 127 19.19 0.15 -15.18
C ARG A 127 20.69 0.40 -15.26
N ALA A 128 21.26 1.15 -14.31
CA ALA A 128 22.68 1.49 -14.27
C ALA A 128 23.58 0.27 -14.02
N VAL A 129 23.19 -0.63 -13.11
CA VAL A 129 23.87 -1.90 -12.89
C VAL A 129 23.84 -2.76 -14.17
N LEU A 130 22.67 -2.97 -14.78
CA LEU A 130 22.54 -3.77 -16.01
C LEU A 130 23.32 -3.17 -17.19
N LEU A 131 23.41 -1.85 -17.29
CA LEU A 131 24.21 -1.16 -18.28
C LEU A 131 25.71 -1.39 -18.05
N THR A 132 26.17 -1.27 -16.80
CA THR A 132 27.56 -1.51 -16.38
C THR A 132 27.97 -2.97 -16.61
N GLU A 133 27.13 -3.93 -16.21
CA GLU A 133 27.32 -5.35 -16.51
C GLU A 133 27.42 -5.59 -18.01
N ARG A 134 26.52 -5.02 -18.83
CA ARG A 134 26.56 -5.16 -20.29
C ARG A 134 27.85 -4.60 -20.89
N TYR A 135 28.38 -3.48 -20.39
CA TYR A 135 29.67 -2.96 -20.84
C TYR A 135 30.84 -3.85 -20.40
N SER A 136 30.85 -4.34 -19.16
CA SER A 136 31.87 -5.24 -18.63
C SER A 136 31.91 -6.60 -19.36
N MET A 137 30.74 -7.08 -19.78
CA MET A 137 30.59 -8.34 -20.54
C MET A 137 30.70 -8.14 -22.06
N LYS A 138 30.81 -6.90 -22.56
CA LYS A 138 30.92 -6.62 -23.99
C LYS A 138 32.04 -7.42 -24.69
N PRO A 139 33.26 -7.59 -24.16
CA PRO A 139 34.30 -8.40 -24.81
C PRO A 139 34.09 -9.93 -24.74
N ASP A 140 33.05 -10.41 -24.07
CA ASP A 140 32.86 -11.84 -23.79
C ASP A 140 31.98 -12.55 -24.83
N VAL A 141 32.41 -13.76 -25.21
CA VAL A 141 31.69 -14.69 -26.10
C VAL A 141 31.43 -15.99 -25.36
N ILE A 142 30.23 -16.55 -25.51
CA ILE A 142 29.88 -17.88 -25.01
C ILE A 142 29.83 -18.89 -26.14
N VAL A 143 30.61 -19.97 -26.03
CA VAL A 143 30.61 -21.10 -26.95
C VAL A 143 29.95 -22.32 -26.30
N ARG A 144 28.99 -22.94 -27.00
CA ARG A 144 28.28 -24.16 -26.60
C ARG A 144 28.59 -25.31 -27.56
N GLY A 145 28.30 -26.54 -27.11
CA GLY A 145 28.48 -27.77 -27.89
C GLY A 145 29.89 -28.36 -27.83
N LEU A 146 30.89 -27.59 -27.35
CA LEU A 146 32.25 -28.10 -27.15
C LEU A 146 32.26 -29.26 -26.15
N PRO A 147 32.76 -30.46 -26.54
CA PRO A 147 32.88 -31.60 -25.63
C PRO A 147 33.76 -31.22 -24.44
N PHE A 148 33.48 -31.77 -23.27
CA PHE A 148 34.24 -31.51 -22.05
C PHE A 148 35.10 -32.71 -21.64
N ASN A 149 36.36 -32.45 -21.29
CA ASN A 149 37.23 -33.38 -20.58
C ASN A 149 37.76 -32.74 -19.28
N LYS A 150 37.96 -33.54 -18.23
CA LYS A 150 38.43 -33.05 -16.91
C LYS A 150 39.83 -32.44 -16.94
N GLU A 151 40.67 -32.92 -17.85
CA GLU A 151 42.07 -32.52 -18.01
C GLU A 151 42.26 -31.59 -19.22
N GLU A 152 41.18 -30.99 -19.74
CA GLU A 152 41.28 -30.12 -20.91
C GLU A 152 41.92 -28.76 -20.58
N ASP A 153 42.81 -28.32 -21.47
CA ASP A 153 43.19 -26.92 -21.55
C ASP A 153 42.10 -26.16 -22.34
N SER A 154 41.24 -25.44 -21.60
CA SER A 154 40.14 -24.65 -22.18
C SER A 154 40.61 -23.62 -23.21
N ALA A 155 41.83 -23.09 -23.09
CA ALA A 155 42.39 -22.16 -24.07
C ALA A 155 42.73 -22.89 -25.38
N ARG A 156 43.43 -24.03 -25.32
CA ARG A 156 43.74 -24.84 -26.51
C ARG A 156 42.48 -25.35 -27.21
N VAL A 157 41.47 -25.79 -26.46
CA VAL A 157 40.18 -26.23 -27.03
C VAL A 157 39.52 -25.10 -27.80
N LEU A 158 39.56 -23.87 -27.27
CA LEU A 158 38.98 -22.71 -27.96
C LEU A 158 39.83 -22.21 -29.14
N SER A 159 41.16 -22.14 -29.04
CA SER A 159 42.03 -21.79 -30.18
C SER A 159 41.80 -22.76 -31.35
N ARG A 160 41.71 -24.07 -31.07
CA ARG A 160 41.36 -25.08 -32.08
C ARG A 160 39.98 -24.82 -32.69
N PHE A 161 38.96 -24.56 -31.87
CA PHE A 161 37.62 -24.24 -32.35
C PHE A 161 37.59 -22.99 -33.25
N LEU A 162 38.33 -21.94 -32.91
CA LEU A 162 38.43 -20.73 -33.74
C LEU A 162 39.08 -21.02 -35.11
N ALA A 163 40.15 -21.82 -35.14
CA ALA A 163 40.83 -22.18 -36.37
C ALA A 163 40.02 -23.18 -37.24
N GLU A 164 39.56 -24.29 -36.65
CA GLU A 164 38.94 -25.41 -37.36
C GLU A 164 37.46 -25.19 -37.70
N GLU A 165 36.63 -24.76 -36.74
CA GLU A 165 35.17 -24.66 -36.90
C GLU A 165 34.71 -23.26 -37.33
N LEU A 166 35.45 -22.19 -36.97
CA LEU A 166 35.17 -20.82 -37.44
C LEU A 166 36.01 -20.37 -38.64
N HIS A 167 37.02 -21.14 -39.04
CA HIS A 167 37.96 -20.80 -40.11
C HIS A 167 38.63 -19.43 -39.91
N LEU A 168 39.06 -19.15 -38.68
CA LEU A 168 39.81 -17.96 -38.31
C LEU A 168 41.27 -18.33 -38.06
N PRO A 169 42.11 -18.49 -39.11
CA PRO A 169 43.51 -18.91 -38.95
C PRO A 169 44.37 -17.89 -38.19
N ALA A 170 43.91 -16.63 -38.12
CA ALA A 170 44.52 -15.59 -37.30
C ALA A 170 44.07 -15.64 -35.81
N ALA A 171 43.53 -16.77 -35.32
CA ALA A 171 43.11 -16.92 -33.93
C ALA A 171 44.24 -16.66 -32.93
N ASP A 172 45.47 -17.09 -33.23
CA ASP A 172 46.65 -16.84 -32.38
C ASP A 172 47.06 -15.36 -32.34
N ALA A 173 46.56 -14.54 -33.28
CA ALA A 173 46.72 -13.09 -33.29
C ALA A 173 45.53 -12.34 -32.64
N MET A 174 44.54 -13.05 -32.07
CA MET A 174 43.42 -12.47 -31.33
C MET A 174 43.68 -12.59 -29.82
N PRO A 175 44.27 -11.57 -29.15
CA PRO A 175 44.63 -11.67 -27.75
C PRO A 175 43.39 -11.85 -26.85
N THR A 176 43.40 -12.93 -26.05
CA THR A 176 42.36 -13.28 -25.10
C THR A 176 42.80 -12.94 -23.68
N ALA A 177 41.95 -12.24 -22.91
CA ALA A 177 42.26 -11.90 -21.52
C ALA A 177 41.90 -13.03 -20.53
N ALA A 178 40.89 -13.85 -20.84
CA ALA A 178 40.47 -14.96 -19.99
C ALA A 178 39.70 -16.04 -20.77
N VAL A 179 39.93 -17.30 -20.41
CA VAL A 179 39.25 -18.46 -21.01
C VAL A 179 38.88 -19.46 -19.91
N HIS A 180 37.61 -19.85 -19.80
CA HIS A 180 37.16 -20.82 -18.78
C HIS A 180 35.79 -21.44 -19.12
N ARG A 181 35.47 -22.62 -18.55
CA ARG A 181 34.10 -23.16 -18.54
C ARG A 181 33.24 -22.38 -17.53
N LEU A 182 32.02 -22.01 -17.93
CA LEU A 182 31.08 -21.24 -17.09
C LEU A 182 30.52 -22.01 -15.87
N SER A 183 30.63 -23.33 -15.86
CA SER A 183 30.08 -24.19 -14.81
C SER A 183 30.80 -25.54 -14.79
N ARG A 184 30.76 -26.23 -13.64
CA ARG A 184 31.18 -27.64 -13.57
C ARG A 184 30.26 -28.54 -14.42
N PRO A 185 30.76 -29.63 -15.01
CA PRO A 185 29.92 -30.61 -15.72
C PRO A 185 28.96 -31.29 -14.73
N THR A 186 27.76 -31.64 -15.20
CA THR A 186 26.77 -32.40 -14.43
C THR A 186 26.10 -33.46 -15.30
N THR A 187 25.42 -34.44 -14.71
CA THR A 187 24.73 -35.51 -15.44
C THR A 187 23.73 -34.99 -16.47
N SER A 188 23.06 -33.86 -16.19
CA SER A 188 22.12 -33.21 -17.12
C SER A 188 22.78 -32.21 -18.08
N ARG A 189 24.06 -31.84 -17.86
CA ARG A 189 24.86 -30.94 -18.70
C ARG A 189 26.33 -31.40 -18.70
N PRO A 190 26.66 -32.48 -19.43
CA PRO A 190 28.02 -33.01 -19.46
C PRO A 190 29.01 -32.04 -20.12
N ASN A 191 28.53 -31.23 -21.08
CA ASN A 191 29.31 -30.25 -21.83
C ASN A 191 28.94 -28.81 -21.40
N PRO A 192 29.50 -28.28 -20.31
CA PRO A 192 29.27 -26.90 -19.89
C PRO A 192 29.81 -25.89 -20.93
N PRO A 193 29.16 -24.74 -21.14
CA PRO A 193 29.65 -23.73 -22.10
C PRO A 193 31.01 -23.14 -21.70
N CYS A 194 31.83 -22.79 -22.70
CA CYS A 194 33.01 -21.96 -22.49
C CYS A 194 32.65 -20.47 -22.53
N SER A 195 33.33 -19.67 -21.73
CA SER A 195 33.43 -18.22 -21.84
C SER A 195 34.82 -17.85 -22.38
N LEU A 196 34.84 -16.94 -23.34
CA LEU A 196 36.03 -16.43 -24.01
C LEU A 196 36.00 -14.90 -23.99
N ARG A 197 36.91 -14.28 -23.22
CA ARG A 197 37.06 -12.83 -23.13
C ARG A 197 38.19 -12.37 -24.03
N PHE A 198 37.89 -11.51 -24.99
CA PHE A 198 38.89 -10.85 -25.84
C PHE A 198 39.45 -9.60 -25.16
N VAL A 199 40.68 -9.21 -25.49
CA VAL A 199 41.19 -7.88 -25.15
C VAL A 199 40.50 -6.81 -26.02
N ASN A 200 40.27 -7.11 -27.30
CA ASN A 200 39.64 -6.20 -28.25
C ASN A 200 38.21 -6.64 -28.61
N PHE A 201 37.26 -5.70 -28.58
CA PHE A 201 35.87 -5.98 -28.99
C PHE A 201 35.74 -6.33 -30.49
N GLN A 202 36.65 -5.83 -31.34
CA GLN A 202 36.63 -6.12 -32.77
C GLN A 202 36.86 -7.62 -33.07
N ASP A 203 37.75 -8.27 -32.33
CA ASP A 203 38.04 -9.70 -32.51
C ASP A 203 36.87 -10.56 -32.02
N ARG A 204 36.26 -10.16 -30.90
CA ARG A 204 34.97 -10.68 -30.45
C ARG A 204 33.89 -10.58 -31.53
N ASP A 205 33.76 -9.43 -32.20
CA ASP A 205 32.73 -9.24 -33.24
C ASP A 205 33.01 -10.06 -34.51
N LYS A 206 34.29 -10.27 -34.89
CA LYS A 206 34.68 -11.24 -35.94
C LYS A 206 34.22 -12.65 -35.58
N VAL A 207 34.48 -13.09 -34.33
CA VAL A 207 34.10 -14.42 -33.82
C VAL A 207 32.59 -14.60 -33.76
N LEU A 208 31.84 -13.59 -33.28
CA LEU A 208 30.37 -13.62 -33.30
C LEU A 208 29.82 -13.67 -34.74
N SER A 209 30.42 -12.93 -35.67
CA SER A 209 30.02 -12.92 -37.08
C SER A 209 30.23 -14.29 -37.74
N ALA A 210 31.44 -14.87 -37.60
CA ALA A 210 31.73 -16.21 -38.09
C ALA A 210 30.84 -17.28 -37.44
N GLY A 211 30.59 -17.16 -36.14
CA GLY A 211 29.74 -18.06 -35.36
C GLY A 211 28.27 -18.08 -35.75
N ARG A 212 27.76 -17.08 -36.50
CA ARG A 212 26.39 -17.11 -37.05
C ARG A 212 26.16 -18.32 -37.95
N ARG A 213 27.19 -18.77 -38.67
CA ARG A 213 27.15 -19.94 -39.57
C ARG A 213 26.93 -21.27 -38.84
N LEU A 214 27.20 -21.32 -37.54
CA LEU A 214 27.03 -22.52 -36.72
C LEU A 214 25.61 -22.67 -36.14
N ARG A 215 24.75 -21.63 -36.25
CA ARG A 215 23.36 -21.73 -35.75
C ARG A 215 22.62 -22.84 -36.50
N GLY A 216 22.04 -23.78 -35.74
CA GLY A 216 21.32 -24.93 -36.29
C GLY A 216 22.21 -26.10 -36.76
N ASN A 217 23.52 -26.06 -36.54
CA ASN A 217 24.43 -27.17 -36.85
C ASN A 217 24.04 -28.44 -36.06
N SER A 218 24.00 -29.59 -36.74
CA SER A 218 23.71 -30.90 -36.15
C SER A 218 24.68 -31.32 -35.02
N ARG A 219 25.90 -30.76 -34.99
CA ARG A 219 26.86 -30.94 -33.89
C ARG A 219 26.47 -30.21 -32.59
N GLY A 220 25.45 -29.37 -32.60
CA GLY A 220 25.04 -28.57 -31.44
C GLY A 220 26.04 -27.47 -31.03
N LEU A 221 27.03 -27.19 -31.88
CA LEU A 221 27.97 -26.09 -31.72
C LEU A 221 27.26 -24.76 -31.98
N ALA A 222 27.44 -23.78 -31.09
CA ALA A 222 26.87 -22.45 -31.26
C ALA A 222 27.64 -21.39 -30.47
N VAL A 223 27.66 -20.18 -31.02
CA VAL A 223 28.38 -19.02 -30.47
C VAL A 223 27.39 -17.89 -30.19
N TYR A 224 27.46 -17.30 -29.00
CA TYR A 224 26.54 -16.28 -28.53
C TYR A 224 27.27 -15.11 -27.86
N GLU A 225 26.66 -13.92 -27.91
CA GLU A 225 27.07 -12.78 -27.08
C GLU A 225 26.85 -13.09 -25.59
N HIS A 226 27.81 -12.76 -24.73
CA HIS A 226 27.63 -12.91 -23.30
C HIS A 226 26.83 -11.72 -22.75
N LEU A 227 25.53 -11.91 -22.55
CA LEU A 227 24.62 -10.88 -22.04
C LEU A 227 24.33 -11.06 -20.53
N PRO A 228 23.94 -10.01 -19.78
CA PRO A 228 23.39 -10.15 -18.43
C PRO A 228 22.11 -11.02 -18.40
N HIS A 229 21.82 -11.66 -17.26
CA HIS A 229 20.75 -12.68 -17.16
C HIS A 229 19.35 -12.24 -17.63
N PRO A 230 18.87 -11.00 -17.37
CA PRO A 230 17.56 -10.56 -17.88
C PRO A 230 17.45 -10.58 -19.41
N TYR A 231 18.54 -10.29 -20.12
CA TYR A 231 18.56 -10.28 -21.59
C TYR A 231 18.66 -11.70 -22.17
N ARG A 232 19.34 -12.63 -21.50
CA ARG A 232 19.52 -14.05 -21.95
C ARG A 232 18.21 -14.79 -22.21
N ARG A 233 17.10 -14.39 -21.58
CA ARG A 233 15.81 -15.09 -21.70
C ARG A 233 15.07 -14.79 -23.01
N ARG A 234 15.32 -13.62 -23.63
CA ARG A 234 14.68 -13.23 -24.90
C ARG A 234 15.32 -13.90 -26.12
N ASP A 235 16.57 -14.36 -25.99
CA ASP A 235 17.38 -14.93 -27.08
C ASP A 235 17.29 -16.48 -27.16
N ARG A 236 16.27 -17.07 -26.53
CA ARG A 236 15.99 -18.53 -26.54
C ARG A 236 14.75 -18.91 -27.36
N SER A 237 14.09 -17.93 -27.99
CA SER A 237 12.87 -18.09 -28.80
C SER A 237 13.11 -17.80 -30.28
N LEU A 238 14.36 -17.92 -30.72
CA LEU A 238 14.88 -17.80 -32.09
C LEU A 238 16.00 -18.84 -32.31
#